data_AF-A0A699Z658-F1
#
_entry.id   AF-A0A699Z658-F1
#
_cell.length_a   1.000
_cell.length_b   1.000
_cell.length_c   1.000
_cell.angle_alpha   90.00
_cell.angle_beta   90.00
_cell.angle_gamma   90.00
#
_symmetry.space_group_name_H-M   'P 1'
#
loop_
_entity.id
_entity.type
_entity.pdbx_description
1 polymer ?
#
loop_
_entity_poly.entity_id
_entity_poly.type
_entity_poly.pdbx_seq_one_letter_code
_entity_poly.pdbx_strand_id
1 'polypeptide(L)'
;MGVLAMSRAIGDHGLRPFVIPEPEITMLSRAEEDDFLLLASDGLWDVLANQEAISLAMRCMNRAWEKGATRKAAARIAASVLTKAAIDRGSKDNIT
;
A
#
# COMPACT_ATOMS: atom_id res chain seq x y z
N MET A 1 -18.91 -0.09 -21.49
CA MET A 1 -18.29 0.26 -20.19
C MET A 1 -18.68 -0.82 -19.19
N GLY A 2 -17.71 -1.37 -18.45
CA GLY A 2 -17.98 -2.28 -17.33
C GLY A 2 -18.42 -1.50 -16.09
N VAL A 3 -19.13 -2.16 -15.17
CA VAL A 3 -19.71 -1.54 -13.96
C VAL A 3 -18.70 -1.50 -12.80
N LEU A 4 -17.76 -2.45 -12.74
CA LEU A 4 -16.76 -2.58 -11.67
C LEU A 4 -15.39 -2.90 -12.27
N ALA A 5 -14.33 -2.26 -11.75
CA ALA A 5 -12.94 -2.48 -12.17
C ALA A 5 -12.27 -3.67 -11.46
N MET A 6 -12.96 -4.29 -10.50
CA MET A 6 -12.48 -5.43 -9.71
C MET A 6 -13.31 -6.68 -10.00
N SER A 7 -12.65 -7.85 -9.99
CA SER A 7 -13.29 -9.16 -10.17
C SER A 7 -13.68 -9.83 -8.85
N ARG A 8 -13.24 -9.28 -7.72
CA ARG A 8 -13.50 -9.80 -6.38
C ARG A 8 -13.81 -8.66 -5.43
N ALA A 9 -14.85 -8.81 -4.63
CA ALA A 9 -15.22 -7.83 -3.63
C ALA A 9 -16.12 -8.47 -2.56
N ILE A 10 -16.06 -7.94 -1.34
CA ILE A 10 -17.05 -8.25 -0.32
C ILE A 10 -18.26 -7.35 -0.58
N GLY A 11 -19.41 -7.94 -0.96
CA GLY A 11 -20.60 -7.17 -1.30
C GLY A 11 -21.12 -7.50 -2.70
N ASP A 12 -21.52 -6.46 -3.45
CA ASP A 12 -21.89 -6.51 -4.87
C ASP A 12 -22.78 -7.68 -5.29
N HIS A 13 -23.82 -7.96 -4.50
CA HIS A 13 -24.64 -9.16 -4.66
C HIS A 13 -25.34 -9.22 -6.02
N GLY A 14 -25.67 -8.06 -6.59
CA GLY A 14 -26.27 -7.94 -7.92
C GLY A 14 -25.31 -8.27 -9.09
N LEU A 15 -24.02 -8.39 -8.83
CA LEU A 15 -23.00 -8.73 -9.85
C LEU A 15 -22.52 -10.19 -9.74
N ARG A 16 -23.15 -11.00 -8.89
CA ARG A 16 -22.89 -12.44 -8.84
C ARG A 16 -23.38 -13.12 -10.14
N PRO A 17 -22.67 -14.13 -10.67
CA PRO A 17 -21.49 -14.78 -10.11
C PRO A 17 -20.15 -14.16 -10.58
N PHE A 18 -20.17 -13.04 -11.29
CA PHE A 18 -18.97 -12.46 -11.93
C PHE A 18 -18.03 -11.78 -10.92
N VAL A 19 -18.58 -11.25 -9.83
CA VAL A 19 -17.82 -10.73 -8.68
C VAL A 19 -17.97 -11.70 -7.51
N ILE A 20 -16.84 -12.25 -7.04
CA ILE A 20 -16.81 -13.26 -5.97
C ILE A 20 -16.15 -12.70 -4.68
N PRO A 21 -16.57 -13.13 -3.48
CA PRO A 21 -15.98 -12.68 -2.23
C PRO A 21 -14.76 -13.51 -1.79
N GLU A 22 -14.34 -14.50 -2.57
CA GLU A 22 -13.28 -15.44 -2.18
C GLU A 22 -11.89 -14.78 -2.24
N PRO A 23 -11.16 -14.68 -1.12
CA PRO A 23 -9.83 -14.07 -1.11
C PRO A 23 -8.78 -14.97 -1.77
N GLU A 24 -7.62 -14.39 -2.07
CA GLU A 24 -6.40 -15.14 -2.35
C GLU A 24 -5.54 -15.16 -1.08
N ILE A 25 -5.00 -16.33 -0.73
CA ILE A 25 -4.23 -16.53 0.52
C ILE A 25 -2.80 -16.90 0.16
N THR A 26 -1.84 -16.12 0.66
CA THR A 26 -0.41 -16.40 0.54
C THR A 26 0.20 -16.49 1.93
N MET A 27 1.00 -17.52 2.18
CA MET A 27 1.75 -17.71 3.43
C MET A 27 3.24 -17.59 3.13
N LEU A 28 3.91 -16.67 3.81
CA LEU A 28 5.35 -16.43 3.68
C LEU A 28 5.99 -16.50 5.06
N SER A 29 7.07 -17.28 5.17
CA SER A 29 7.89 -17.29 6.39
C SER A 29 8.74 -16.03 6.42
N ARG A 30 8.80 -15.37 7.57
CA ARG A 30 9.67 -14.20 7.75
C ARG A 30 11.14 -14.60 7.71
N ALA A 31 11.92 -13.83 7.00
CA ALA A 31 13.37 -13.94 6.94
C ALA A 31 14.03 -12.80 7.74
N GLU A 32 15.33 -12.90 8.01
CA GLU A 32 16.06 -11.86 8.78
C GLU A 32 16.22 -10.57 7.96
N GLU A 33 16.24 -10.71 6.64
CA GLU A 33 16.30 -9.63 5.65
C GLU A 33 14.96 -8.89 5.43
N ASP A 34 13.86 -9.33 6.05
CA ASP A 34 12.56 -8.67 5.92
C ASP A 34 12.48 -7.41 6.81
N ASP A 35 12.58 -6.23 6.18
CA ASP A 35 12.56 -4.94 6.88
C ASP A 35 11.16 -4.49 7.32
N PHE A 36 10.18 -4.51 6.40
CA PHE A 36 8.81 -4.03 6.64
C PHE A 36 7.84 -4.56 5.58
N LEU A 37 6.54 -4.47 5.89
CA LEU A 37 5.45 -4.73 4.96
C LEU A 37 4.75 -3.41 4.61
N LEU A 38 4.55 -3.16 3.31
CA LEU A 38 3.78 -2.01 2.82
C LEU A 38 2.43 -2.50 2.28
N LEU A 39 1.36 -2.05 2.93
CA LEU A 39 -0.02 -2.26 2.50
C LEU A 39 -0.60 -0.89 2.17
N ALA A 40 -1.27 -0.78 1.03
CA ALA A 40 -1.92 0.46 0.60
C ALA A 40 -3.06 0.19 -0.39
N SER A 41 -3.98 1.13 -0.52
CA SER A 41 -4.99 1.15 -1.59
C SER A 41 -4.35 1.44 -2.97
N ASP A 42 -5.12 1.20 -4.03
CA ASP A 42 -4.80 1.56 -5.41
C ASP A 42 -4.44 3.05 -5.60
N GLY A 43 -5.02 3.94 -4.80
CA GLY A 43 -4.63 5.36 -4.78
C GLY A 43 -3.12 5.63 -4.61
N LEU A 44 -2.36 4.71 -4.00
CA LEU A 44 -0.88 4.73 -4.00
C LEU A 44 -0.31 4.08 -5.27
N TRP A 45 -0.73 2.85 -5.58
CA TRP A 45 -0.13 1.99 -6.59
C TRP A 45 -0.41 2.42 -8.03
N ASP A 46 -1.47 3.17 -8.26
CA ASP A 46 -1.81 3.74 -9.57
C ASP A 46 -0.80 4.79 -10.04
N VAL A 47 -0.05 5.40 -9.10
CA VAL A 47 0.86 6.51 -9.38
C VAL A 47 2.30 6.26 -8.92
N LEU A 48 2.58 5.24 -8.11
CA LEU A 48 3.92 4.85 -7.70
C LEU A 48 4.19 3.37 -8.01
N ALA A 49 5.36 3.10 -8.58
CA ALA A 49 5.83 1.73 -8.77
C ALA A 49 6.27 1.09 -7.44
N ASN A 50 6.14 -0.24 -7.32
CA ASN A 50 6.49 -0.99 -6.11
C ASN A 50 7.88 -0.65 -5.56
N GLN A 51 8.90 -0.70 -6.43
CA GLN A 51 10.28 -0.44 -6.02
C GLN A 51 10.50 1.01 -5.57
N GLU A 52 9.81 1.96 -6.21
CA GLU A 52 9.89 3.37 -5.85
C GLU A 52 9.28 3.63 -4.46
N ALA A 53 8.10 3.06 -4.20
CA ALA A 53 7.44 3.16 -2.90
C ALA A 53 8.31 2.57 -1.78
N ILE A 54 8.89 1.38 -2.00
CA ILE A 54 9.76 0.72 -1.04
C ILE A 54 11.02 1.57 -0.77
N SER A 55 11.69 2.04 -1.82
CA SER A 55 12.90 2.86 -1.68
C SER A 55 12.63 4.18 -0.96
N LEU A 56 11.48 4.82 -1.22
CA LEU A 56 11.09 6.04 -0.51
C LEU A 56 10.81 5.77 0.97
N ALA A 57 10.06 4.71 1.29
CA ALA A 57 9.78 4.31 2.67
C ALA A 57 11.06 4.02 3.46
N MET A 58 11.98 3.23 2.89
CA MET A 58 13.26 2.90 3.52
C MET A 58 14.10 4.14 3.81
N ARG A 59 14.21 5.06 2.85
CA ARG A 59 14.93 6.33 3.07
C ARG A 59 14.33 7.15 4.21
N CYS A 60 13.00 7.18 4.32
CA CYS A 60 12.32 7.90 5.39
C CYS A 60 12.55 7.23 6.75
N MET A 61 12.44 5.90 6.82
CA MET A 61 12.63 5.15 8.06
C MET A 61 14.07 5.24 8.56
N ASN A 62 15.06 5.08 7.68
CA ASN A 62 16.48 5.20 8.01
C ASN A 62 16.81 6.58 8.58
N ARG A 63 16.36 7.65 7.91
CA ARG A 63 16.54 9.03 8.40
C ARG A 63 15.84 9.27 9.74
N ALA A 64 14.69 8.65 9.98
CA ALA A 64 13.99 8.78 11.26
C ALA A 64 14.75 8.05 12.38
N TRP A 65 15.30 6.87 12.11
CA TRP A 65 16.12 6.12 13.06
C TRP A 65 17.42 6.83 13.44
N GLU A 66 18.11 7.43 12.47
CA GLU A 66 19.29 8.28 12.74
C GLU A 66 18.99 9.42 13.72
N LYS A 67 17.72 9.88 13.76
CA LYS A 67 17.23 10.92 14.67
C LYS A 67 16.66 10.36 15.98
N GLY A 68 16.82 9.07 16.24
CA GLY A 68 16.34 8.41 17.46
C GLY A 68 14.84 8.11 17.48
N ALA A 69 14.15 8.13 16.33
CA ALA A 69 12.74 7.78 16.28
C ALA A 69 12.50 6.30 16.60
N THR A 70 11.38 5.99 17.24
CA THR A 70 10.94 4.59 17.39
C THR A 70 10.54 4.01 16.04
N ARG A 71 10.58 2.67 15.89
CA ARG A 71 10.09 1.98 14.67
C ARG A 71 8.67 2.43 14.27
N LYS A 72 7.77 2.58 15.24
CA LYS A 72 6.40 3.04 15.00
C LYS A 72 6.35 4.48 14.48
N ALA A 73 7.17 5.37 15.03
CA ALA A 73 7.25 6.75 14.57
C ALA A 73 7.85 6.84 13.16
N ALA A 74 8.92 6.08 12.89
CA ALA A 74 9.55 5.97 11.57
C ALA A 74 8.56 5.46 10.50
N ALA A 75 7.79 4.41 10.81
CA ALA A 75 6.76 3.88 9.92
C ALA A 75 5.65 4.90 9.63
N ARG A 76 5.18 5.65 10.64
CA ARG A 76 4.19 6.72 10.44
C ARG A 76 4.71 7.84 9.55
N ILE A 77 5.99 8.20 9.69
CA ILE A 77 6.63 9.20 8.82
C ILE A 77 6.68 8.68 7.39
N ALA A 78 7.14 7.44 7.19
CA ALA A 78 7.19 6.82 5.87
C ALA A 78 5.82 6.77 5.20
N ALA A 79 4.78 6.35 5.92
CA ALA A 79 3.40 6.32 5.43
C ALA A 79 2.93 7.73 4.99
N SER A 80 3.12 8.75 5.84
CA SER A 80 2.76 10.14 5.52
C SER A 80 3.48 10.67 4.28
N VAL A 81 4.77 10.35 4.14
CA VAL A 81 5.56 10.74 2.96
C VAL A 81 5.07 10.03 1.69
N LEU A 82 4.74 8.74 1.77
CA LEU A 82 4.16 7.99 0.64
C LEU A 82 2.81 8.57 0.21
N THR A 83 1.92 8.86 1.16
CA THR A 83 0.64 9.51 0.89
C THR A 83 0.85 10.85 0.19
N LYS A 84 1.77 11.69 0.69
CA LYS A 84 2.07 12.98 0.06
C LYS A 84 2.66 12.81 -1.34
N ALA A 85 3.56 11.86 -1.52
CA ALA A 85 4.17 11.56 -2.81
C ALA A 85 3.16 11.09 -3.87
N ALA A 86 2.12 10.36 -3.46
CA ALA A 86 1.03 9.96 -4.34
C ALA A 86 0.14 11.14 -4.75
N ILE A 87 -0.21 12.00 -3.78
CA ILE A 87 -0.96 13.24 -4.05
C ILE A 87 -0.20 14.14 -5.02
N ASP A 88 1.11 14.32 -4.80
CA ASP A 88 1.95 15.16 -5.65
C ASP A 88 2.13 14.60 -7.07
N ARG A 89 1.97 13.28 -7.25
CA ARG A 89 1.93 12.61 -8.56
C ARG A 89 0.55 12.63 -9.21
N GLY A 90 -0.42 13.30 -8.59
CA GLY A 90 -1.74 13.50 -9.16
C GLY A 90 -2.73 12.36 -8.90
N SER A 91 -2.49 11.54 -7.87
CA SER A 91 -3.52 10.61 -7.39
C SER A 91 -4.78 11.38 -7.02
N LYS A 92 -5.93 10.88 -7.47
CA LYS A 92 -7.26 11.46 -7.22
C LYS A 92 -8.13 10.56 -6.36
N ASP A 93 -7.59 9.44 -5.90
CA ASP A 93 -8.30 8.46 -5.10
C ASP A 93 -8.00 8.62 -3.60
N ASN A 94 -8.69 7.85 -2.77
CA ASN A 94 -8.36 7.67 -1.38
C ASN A 94 -7.04 6.90 -1.24
N ILE A 95 -6.15 7.43 -0.41
CA ILE A 95 -4.83 6.84 -0.16
C ILE A 95 -4.78 6.47 1.32
N THR A 96 -4.57 5.18 1.60
CA THR A 96 -4.44 4.61 2.95
C THR A 96 -3.13 3.87 3.09
#